data_AF-A0A528AJ02-F1
#
_entry.id   AF-A0A528AJ02-F1
#
_cell.length_a   1.000
_cell.length_b   1.000
_cell.length_c   1.000
_cell.angle_alpha   90.00
_cell.angle_beta   90.00
_cell.angle_gamma   90.00
#
_symmetry.space_group_name_H-M   'P 1'
#
loop_
_entity.id
_entity.type
_entity.pdbx_description
1 polymer ?
#
loop_
_entity_poly.entity_id
_entity_poly.type
_entity_poly.pdbx_seq_one_letter_code
_entity_poly.pdbx_strand_id
1 'polypeptide(L)' 'VGGDIAGGAISGYQPDIVHAHDWQSAMTLAYMRYGKAVGTPSMITVHNLAFQGQFGAGIFGELGLPAAAMALDG' A
#
# COMPACT_ATOMS: atom_id res chain seq x y z
N VAL A 1 -7.17 -3.87 -4.33
CA VAL A 1 -8.05 -4.71 -3.47
C VAL A 1 -7.91 -4.37 -1.99
N GLY A 2 -6.77 -4.65 -1.32
CA GLY A 2 -6.62 -4.37 0.12
C GLY A 2 -6.86 -2.90 0.49
N GLY A 3 -6.24 -1.97 -0.25
CA GLY A 3 -6.43 -0.53 -0.04
C GLY A 3 -7.86 -0.06 -0.35
N ASP A 4 -8.55 -0.71 -1.30
CA ASP A 4 -9.95 -0.40 -1.62
C ASP A 4 -10.89 -0.85 -0.50
N ILE A 5 -10.65 -2.04 0.06
CA ILE A 5 -11.40 -2.55 1.21
C ILE A 5 -11.20 -1.61 2.41
N ALA A 6 -9.95 -1.21 2.69
CA ALA A 6 -9.66 -0.22 3.74
C ALA A 6 -10.31 1.14 3.46
N GLY A 7 -10.45 1.51 2.18
CA GLY A 7 -11.11 2.72 1.72
C GLY A 7 -12.64 2.63 1.62
N GLY A 8 -13.25 1.57 2.15
CA GLY A 8 -14.71 1.43 2.23
C GLY A 8 -15.38 0.76 1.02
N ALA A 9 -14.65 -0.03 0.23
CA ALA A 9 -15.24 -0.79 -0.87
C ALA A 9 -16.27 -1.85 -0.40
N ILE A 10 -16.28 -2.19 0.89
CA ILE A 10 -17.25 -3.10 1.51
C ILE A 10 -18.16 -2.27 2.44
N SER A 11 -19.45 -2.19 2.09
CA SER A 11 -20.44 -1.44 2.88
C SER A 11 -20.54 -1.99 4.30
N GLY A 12 -20.46 -1.11 5.29
CA GLY A 12 -20.57 -1.46 6.71
C GLY A 12 -19.31 -2.09 7.31
N TYR A 13 -18.21 -2.20 6.55
CA TYR A 13 -16.94 -2.70 7.04
C TYR A 13 -15.88 -1.60 7.01
N GLN A 14 -15.20 -1.40 8.13
CA GLN A 14 -14.04 -0.55 8.25
C GLN A 14 -13.02 -1.26 9.15
N PRO A 15 -11.80 -1.53 8.66
CA PRO A 15 -10.78 -2.14 9.51
C PRO A 15 -10.23 -1.12 10.51
N ASP A 16 -9.98 -1.58 11.74
CA ASP A 16 -9.25 -0.80 12.74
C ASP A 16 -7.77 -0.63 12.35
N ILE A 17 -7.20 -1.63 11.68
CA ILE A 17 -5.82 -1.64 11.18
C ILE A 17 -5.68 -2.58 9.98
N VAL A 18 -4.76 -2.25 9.07
CA VAL A 18 -4.33 -3.15 8.00
C VAL A 18 -2.94 -3.68 8.30
N HIS A 19 -2.79 -5.01 8.40
CA HIS A 19 -1.50 -5.67 8.59
C HIS A 19 -1.02 -6.28 7.27
N ALA A 20 -0.01 -5.66 6.67
CA ALA A 20 0.69 -6.20 5.51
C ALA A 20 1.72 -7.25 5.94
N HIS A 21 1.64 -8.45 5.37
CA HIS A 21 2.64 -9.50 5.54
C HIS A 21 3.59 -9.48 4.35
N ASP A 22 4.81 -9.06 4.62
CA ASP A 22 5.94 -9.03 3.70
C ASP A 22 5.80 -8.12 2.47
N TRP A 23 6.88 -8.03 1.70
CA TRP A 23 7.01 -7.11 0.57
C TRP A 23 5.91 -7.26 -0.50
N GLN A 24 5.43 -8.48 -0.74
CA GLN A 24 4.41 -8.75 -1.76
C GLN A 24 3.07 -8.06 -1.45
N SER A 25 2.77 -7.82 -0.16
CA SER A 25 1.55 -7.14 0.26
C SER A 25 1.73 -5.65 0.51
N ALA A 26 2.98 -5.16 0.55
CA ALA A 26 3.33 -3.78 0.91
C ALA A 26 2.68 -2.72 0.00
N MET A 27 2.41 -3.05 -1.27
CA MET A 27 1.69 -2.15 -2.18
C MET A 27 0.30 -1.75 -1.67
N THR A 28 -0.34 -2.57 -0.85
CA THR A 28 -1.59 -2.21 -0.18
C THR A 28 -1.43 -0.91 0.63
N LEU A 29 -0.31 -0.76 1.34
CA LEU A 29 -0.05 0.39 2.19
C LEU A 29 0.24 1.66 1.37
N ALA A 30 0.92 1.52 0.23
CA ALA A 30 1.11 2.63 -0.71
C ALA A 30 -0.25 3.14 -1.23
N TYR A 31 -1.15 2.24 -1.65
CA TYR A 31 -2.49 2.62 -2.08
C TYR A 31 -3.35 3.20 -0.96
N MET A 32 -3.15 2.78 0.29
CA MET A 32 -3.82 3.41 1.43
C MET A 32 -3.34 4.85 1.62
N ARG A 33 -2.02 5.06 1.67
CA ARG A 33 -1.40 6.37 1.89
C ARG A 33 -1.81 7.40 0.83
N TYR A 34 -1.91 6.95 -0.42
CA TYR A 34 -2.24 7.82 -1.56
C TYR A 34 -3.70 7.74 -2.02
N GLY A 35 -4.54 7.02 -1.28
CA GLY A 35 -5.94 6.77 -1.62
C GLY A 35 -6.91 7.19 -0.53
N LYS A 36 -8.10 6.59 -0.56
CA LYS A 36 -9.20 6.90 0.38
C LYS A 36 -8.95 6.43 1.82
N ALA A 37 -7.96 5.58 2.04
CA ALA A 37 -7.68 4.94 3.32
C ALA A 37 -6.50 5.59 4.09
N VAL A 38 -6.11 6.83 3.75
CA VAL A 38 -4.95 7.52 4.35
C VAL A 38 -5.02 7.64 5.88
N GLY A 39 -6.23 7.63 6.46
CA GLY A 39 -6.45 7.70 7.90
C GLY A 39 -6.53 6.33 8.60
N THR A 40 -6.53 5.22 7.87
CA THR A 40 -6.61 3.88 8.46
C THR A 40 -5.22 3.46 8.94
N PRO A 41 -5.06 3.09 10.23
CA PRO A 41 -3.80 2.58 10.74
C PRO A 41 -3.27 1.40 9.94
N SER A 42 -1.95 1.28 9.85
CA SER A 42 -1.30 0.17 9.15
C SER A 42 -0.05 -0.30 9.86
N MET A 43 0.26 -1.59 9.72
CA MET A 43 1.54 -2.18 10.10
C MET A 43 2.04 -3.13 9.03
N ILE A 44 3.34 -3.35 8.99
CA ILE A 44 3.98 -4.35 8.12
C ILE A 44 4.88 -5.26 8.93
N THR A 45 4.81 -6.56 8.66
CA THR A 45 5.84 -7.52 9.11
C THR A 45 6.69 -7.91 7.92
N VAL A 46 8.00 -7.69 8.00
CA VAL A 46 8.96 -8.15 7.00
C VAL A 46 9.55 -9.47 7.47
N HIS A 47 9.36 -10.55 6.70
CA HIS A 47 9.83 -11.88 7.09
C HIS A 47 11.24 -12.17 6.56
N ASN A 48 11.68 -11.46 5.52
CA ASN A 48 12.99 -11.67 4.91
C ASN A 48 13.54 -10.37 4.29
N LEU A 49 14.78 -10.01 4.64
CA LEU A 49 15.46 -8.83 4.10
C LEU A 49 16.14 -9.06 2.74
N ALA A 50 16.33 -10.32 2.34
CA ALA A 50 17.02 -10.69 1.11
C ALA A 50 16.16 -10.55 -0.16
N PHE A 51 14.83 -10.55 -0.03
CA PHE A 51 13.89 -10.53 -1.16
C PHE A 51 12.95 -9.35 -1.09
N GLN A 52 13.51 -8.15 -1.23
CA GLN A 52 12.75 -6.91 -1.20
C GLN A 52 11.83 -6.83 -2.44
N GLY A 53 10.63 -6.31 -2.26
CA GLY A 53 9.66 -6.05 -3.35
C GLY A 53 10.06 -4.88 -4.23
N GLN A 54 11.32 -4.87 -4.69
CA GLN A 54 11.87 -3.85 -5.57
C GLN A 54 11.57 -4.20 -7.02
N PHE A 55 11.16 -3.19 -7.77
CA PHE A 55 10.88 -3.28 -9.19
C PHE A 55 11.49 -2.07 -9.90
N GLY A 56 11.82 -2.21 -11.18
CA GLY A 56 12.37 -1.11 -11.96
C GLY A 56 11.37 0.04 -12.08
N ALA A 57 11.85 1.29 -12.00
CA ALA A 57 11.02 2.49 -12.05
C ALA A 57 10.10 2.59 -13.30
N GLY A 58 10.45 1.89 -14.39
CA GLY A 58 9.67 1.88 -15.63
C GLY A 58 8.22 1.42 -15.47
N ILE A 59 7.90 0.60 -14.47
CA ILE A 59 6.52 0.13 -14.24
C ILE A 59 5.64 1.17 -13.53
N PHE A 60 6.22 2.23 -12.95
CA PHE A 60 5.52 3.11 -12.04
C PHE A 60 4.31 3.80 -12.67
N GLY A 61 4.41 4.18 -13.95
CA GLY A 61 3.32 4.80 -14.70
C GLY A 61 2.06 3.92 -14.81
N GLU A 62 2.21 2.61 -14.65
CA GLU A 62 1.11 1.64 -14.72
C GLU A 62 0.44 1.40 -13.35
N LEU A 63 1.04 1.88 -12.26
CA LEU A 63 0.57 1.62 -10.89
C LEU A 63 -0.63 2.48 -10.48
N GLY A 64 -0.97 3.52 -11.24
CA GLY A 64 -2.05 4.44 -10.88
C GLY A 64 -1.78 5.28 -9.62
N LEU A 65 -0.53 5.34 -9.17
CA LEU A 65 -0.09 6.17 -8.06
C LEU A 65 0.23 7.61 -8.54
N PRO A 66 0.05 8.64 -7.68
CA PRO A 66 0.45 10.00 -8.01
C PRO A 66 1.97 10.10 -8.12
N ALA A 67 2.47 11.00 -8.97
CA ALA A 67 3.91 11.21 -9.16
C ALA A 67 4.67 11.52 -7.85
N ALA A 68 4.01 12.14 -6.87
CA ALA A 68 4.56 12.40 -5.54
C ALA A 68 5.00 11.11 -4.80
N ALA A 69 4.38 9.96 -5.09
CA ALA A 69 4.75 8.67 -4.51
C ALA A 69 6.09 8.12 -5.03
N MET A 70 6.68 8.72 -6.07
CA MET A 70 8.01 8.41 -6.59
C MET A 70 9.06 9.44 -6.17
N ALA A 71 8.67 10.49 -5.43
CA ALA A 71 9.61 11.47 -4.91
C ALA A 71 10.44 10.89 -3.75
N LEU A 72 11.54 11.57 -3.41
CA LEU A 72 12.43 11.16 -2.29
C LEU A 72 11.68 11.01 -0.96
N ASP A 73 10.68 11.86 -0.72
CA ASP A 73 9.88 11.88 0.50
C ASP A 73 8.49 11.24 0.32
N GLY A 74 8.30 10.45 -0.75
CA GLY A 74 7.06 9.73 -1.03
C GLY A 74 6.67 8.73 0.05
#